data_AF-A0A8S4QLL7-F1
#
_entry.id   AF-A0A8S4QLL7-F1
#
_cell.length_a   1.000
_cell.length_b   1.000
_cell.length_c   1.000
_cell.angle_alpha   90.00
_cell.angle_beta   90.00
_cell.angle_gamma   90.00
#
_symmetry.space_group_name_H-M   'P 1'
#
loop_
_entity.id
_entity.type
_entity.pdbx_description
1 polymer ?
#
loop_
_entity_poly.entity_id
_entity_poly.type
_entity_poly.pdbx_seq_one_letter_code
_entity_poly.pdbx_strand_id
1 'polypeptide(L)'
;MNNSIQEKKGNPVVTLKAQAEKFDFSRLRADKTNESANTGEQMYEDFRRMRFVINSKNLDQSLIGALIDGAKQYNFDEVWDRYYKNQGIPGNKKTDQYYKEEFERFYNLGKGYAHLLPKEGDENKSYRAFGKEVFKEMFKYAEAQVPSDSILKELVTNCNQAAYVGALYNEDSPLFHVTKIHKLTFSSSHTTYINCSNSERVEVTVKELISATVFVKPNEELCKLNSSLEFALESQDGKDDVIYKDGKLSLTVPRELRDYKTDGRSLFDIIKEYFYKFCEKLGFKFEVEIEHDLDDPMSYLEEVALPIHSNEHENTL
;
A
#
# COMPACT_ATOMS: atom_id res chain seq x y z
N MET A 1 30.30 -39.43 23.26
CA MET A 1 29.19 -39.08 22.36
C MET A 1 28.01 -38.66 23.22
N ASN A 2 27.66 -37.38 23.22
CA ASN A 2 26.27 -36.97 23.41
C ASN A 2 26.09 -35.63 22.71
N ASN A 3 25.20 -35.66 21.73
CA ASN A 3 25.03 -34.65 20.71
C ASN A 3 24.43 -33.38 21.31
N SER A 4 25.12 -32.27 21.05
CA SER A 4 24.62 -30.91 21.14
C SER A 4 23.30 -30.81 20.36
N ILE A 5 22.22 -30.44 21.05
CA ILE A 5 21.04 -29.87 20.42
C ILE A 5 21.46 -28.47 19.99
N GLN A 6 21.81 -28.33 18.71
CA GLN A 6 21.82 -27.02 18.07
C GLN A 6 20.38 -26.49 18.10
N GLU A 7 20.09 -25.63 19.07
CA GLU A 7 19.03 -24.65 18.92
C GLU A 7 19.31 -23.90 17.60
N LYS A 8 18.41 -24.06 16.63
CA LYS A 8 18.34 -23.16 15.50
C LYS A 8 18.15 -21.76 16.08
N LYS A 9 19.23 -20.96 16.12
CA LYS A 9 19.18 -19.51 16.30
C LYS A 9 18.31 -18.94 15.18
N GLY A 10 17.00 -18.87 15.41
CA GLY A 10 16.12 -18.03 14.61
C GLY A 10 16.55 -16.59 14.83
N ASN A 11 16.69 -15.82 13.75
CA ASN A 11 16.96 -14.39 13.85
C ASN A 11 15.87 -13.75 14.71
N PRO A 12 16.21 -13.20 15.90
CA PRO A 12 15.21 -12.54 16.70
C PRO A 12 14.79 -11.27 15.96
N VAL A 13 13.48 -11.06 15.83
CA VAL A 13 12.88 -9.93 15.14
C VAL A 13 12.42 -8.91 16.18
N VAL A 14 12.33 -7.63 15.83
CA VAL A 14 11.70 -6.59 16.66
C VAL A 14 10.53 -6.02 15.89
N THR A 15 9.37 -5.92 16.54
CA THR A 15 8.24 -5.19 15.99
C THR A 15 8.18 -3.81 16.63
N LEU A 16 8.11 -2.77 15.80
CA LEU A 16 7.80 -1.40 16.18
C LEU A 16 6.33 -1.17 15.85
N LYS A 17 5.53 -0.69 16.82
CA LYS A 17 4.10 -0.43 16.65
C LYS A 17 3.74 0.97 17.12
N ALA A 18 2.82 1.60 16.41
CA ALA A 18 2.13 2.82 16.81
C ALA A 18 0.63 2.61 16.64
N GLN A 19 -0.15 2.93 17.67
CA GLN A 19 -1.61 2.85 17.66
C GLN A 19 -2.18 4.13 18.26
N ALA A 20 -3.17 4.72 17.59
CA ALA A 20 -3.87 5.89 18.09
C ALA A 20 -5.32 5.88 17.61
N GLU A 21 -6.25 6.16 18.52
CA GLU A 21 -7.68 6.25 18.19
C GLU A 21 -8.02 7.51 17.38
N LYS A 22 -7.21 8.57 17.50
CA LYS A 22 -7.44 9.89 16.90
C LYS A 22 -6.18 10.35 16.19
N PHE A 23 -6.03 9.86 14.98
CA PHE A 23 -4.88 10.11 14.15
C PHE A 23 -5.28 11.00 12.96
N ASP A 24 -4.40 11.90 12.52
CA ASP A 24 -4.64 12.74 11.34
C ASP A 24 -4.32 11.98 10.05
N PHE A 25 -5.17 10.99 9.73
CA PHE A 25 -5.02 10.15 8.54
C PHE A 25 -5.19 10.90 7.23
N SER A 26 -5.60 12.18 7.28
CA SER A 26 -5.52 13.03 6.10
C SER A 26 -4.09 13.13 5.56
N ARG A 27 -3.06 12.93 6.41
CA ARG A 27 -1.65 12.86 6.02
C ARG A 27 -1.27 11.61 5.24
N LEU A 28 -2.13 10.58 5.21
CA LEU A 28 -1.96 9.42 4.33
C LEU A 28 -2.62 9.60 2.96
N ARG A 29 -3.47 10.62 2.80
CA ARG A 29 -4.01 10.96 1.48
C ARG A 29 -2.88 11.45 0.60
N ALA A 30 -2.98 11.19 -0.69
CA ALA A 30 -2.09 11.81 -1.66
C ALA A 30 -2.20 13.33 -1.54
N ASP A 31 -1.07 14.01 -1.78
CA ASP A 31 -1.03 15.47 -1.77
C ASP A 31 -2.09 16.05 -2.73
N LYS A 32 -2.70 17.19 -2.38
CA LYS A 32 -3.71 17.84 -3.23
C LYS A 32 -3.18 18.26 -4.60
N THR A 33 -1.87 18.45 -4.71
CA THR A 33 -1.15 18.76 -5.95
C THR A 33 -0.78 17.51 -6.75
N ASN A 34 -0.93 16.30 -6.19
CA ASN A 34 -0.68 15.05 -6.90
C ASN A 34 -1.81 14.77 -7.91
N GLU A 35 -1.65 15.28 -9.13
CA GLU A 35 -2.66 15.16 -10.17
C GLU A 35 -2.98 13.70 -10.51
N SER A 36 -1.97 12.82 -10.60
CA SER A 36 -2.16 11.40 -10.92
C SER A 36 -3.08 10.69 -9.91
N ALA A 37 -2.88 10.91 -8.61
CA ALA A 37 -3.75 10.36 -7.58
C ALA A 37 -5.15 11.01 -7.61
N ASN A 38 -5.20 12.34 -7.71
CA ASN A 38 -6.44 13.10 -7.69
C ASN A 38 -7.29 12.95 -8.96
N THR A 39 -6.76 12.49 -10.08
CA THR A 39 -7.57 12.13 -11.26
C THR A 39 -7.99 10.67 -11.25
N GLY A 40 -7.47 9.87 -10.32
CA GLY A 40 -7.61 8.41 -10.26
C GLY A 40 -6.73 7.66 -11.27
N GLU A 41 -5.85 8.36 -12.00
CA GLU A 41 -4.93 7.76 -12.96
C GLU A 41 -3.94 6.80 -12.28
N GLN A 42 -3.41 7.18 -11.12
CA GLN A 42 -2.50 6.33 -10.35
C GLN A 42 -3.17 4.99 -10.01
N MET A 43 -4.41 5.02 -9.52
CA MET A 43 -5.17 3.80 -9.22
C MET A 43 -5.48 3.01 -10.49
N TYR A 44 -5.81 3.68 -11.60
CA TYR A 44 -6.04 3.02 -12.88
C TYR A 44 -4.83 2.18 -13.32
N GLU A 45 -3.61 2.70 -13.16
CA GLU A 45 -2.38 1.95 -13.41
C GLU A 45 -2.16 0.83 -12.38
N ASP A 46 -2.35 1.15 -11.11
CA ASP A 46 -2.00 0.29 -10.00
C ASP A 46 -2.96 -0.88 -9.80
N PHE A 47 -4.19 -0.84 -10.33
CA PHE A 47 -5.12 -1.97 -10.34
C PHE A 47 -4.48 -3.28 -10.84
N ARG A 48 -3.54 -3.20 -11.79
CA ARG A 48 -2.81 -4.39 -12.31
C ARG A 48 -1.60 -4.77 -11.49
N ARG A 49 -1.05 -3.85 -10.71
CA ARG A 49 0.19 -4.01 -9.93
C ARG A 49 -0.10 -4.47 -8.50
N MET A 50 -1.25 -4.08 -7.97
CA MET A 50 -1.67 -4.32 -6.60
C MET A 50 -2.40 -5.65 -6.43
N ARG A 51 -2.27 -6.26 -5.25
CA ARG A 51 -3.05 -7.44 -4.85
C ARG A 51 -4.15 -7.04 -3.90
N PHE A 52 -5.37 -7.47 -4.18
CA PHE A 52 -6.54 -7.17 -3.37
C PHE A 52 -7.15 -8.44 -2.77
N VAL A 53 -7.55 -8.34 -1.51
CA VAL A 53 -8.36 -9.33 -0.82
C VAL A 53 -9.57 -8.62 -0.24
N ILE A 54 -10.77 -8.92 -0.74
CA ILE A 54 -12.00 -8.30 -0.25
C ILE A 54 -12.80 -9.35 0.54
N ASN A 55 -13.19 -9.05 1.77
CA ASN A 55 -13.90 -9.98 2.69
C ASN A 55 -13.29 -11.40 2.66
N SER A 56 -11.97 -11.50 2.78
CA SER A 56 -11.19 -12.75 2.71
C SER A 56 -11.15 -13.47 1.34
N LYS A 57 -11.82 -12.96 0.30
CA LYS A 57 -11.76 -13.50 -1.06
C LYS A 57 -10.64 -12.82 -1.85
N ASN A 58 -9.68 -13.62 -2.31
CA ASN A 58 -8.56 -13.14 -3.12
C ASN A 58 -9.04 -12.83 -4.55
N LEU A 59 -8.74 -11.63 -5.04
CA LEU A 59 -9.00 -11.25 -6.42
C LEU A 59 -7.79 -11.55 -7.30
N ASP A 60 -8.02 -12.37 -8.31
CA ASP A 60 -7.04 -12.67 -9.33
C ASP A 60 -6.78 -11.40 -10.17
N GLN A 61 -5.52 -10.95 -10.18
CA GLN A 61 -5.11 -9.75 -10.93
C GLN A 61 -5.45 -9.85 -12.42
N SER A 62 -5.54 -11.06 -12.98
CA SER A 62 -5.91 -11.27 -14.38
C SER A 62 -7.36 -10.89 -14.65
N LEU A 63 -8.28 -11.06 -13.68
CA LEU A 63 -9.68 -10.64 -13.80
C LEU A 63 -9.80 -9.11 -13.82
N ILE A 64 -9.06 -8.43 -12.94
CA ILE A 64 -8.97 -6.96 -12.96
C ILE A 64 -8.33 -6.49 -14.28
N GLY A 65 -7.30 -7.20 -14.74
CA GLY A 65 -6.69 -7.00 -16.04
C GLY A 65 -7.69 -7.10 -17.20
N ALA A 66 -8.56 -8.12 -17.18
CA ALA A 66 -9.61 -8.35 -18.16
C ALA A 66 -10.61 -7.18 -18.22
N LEU A 67 -11.08 -6.68 -17.07
CA LEU A 67 -11.93 -5.46 -17.00
C LEU A 67 -11.27 -4.28 -17.71
N ILE A 68 -9.99 -4.03 -17.41
CA ILE A 68 -9.25 -2.90 -17.99
C ILE A 68 -9.01 -3.10 -19.50
N ASP A 69 -8.66 -4.31 -19.93
CA ASP A 69 -8.43 -4.61 -21.35
C ASP A 69 -9.74 -4.54 -22.16
N GLY A 70 -10.86 -4.96 -21.57
CA GLY A 70 -12.20 -4.82 -22.16
C GLY A 70 -12.61 -3.35 -22.31
N ALA A 71 -12.35 -2.52 -21.30
CA ALA A 71 -12.61 -1.07 -21.37
C ALA A 71 -11.76 -0.38 -22.45
N LYS A 72 -10.52 -0.85 -22.65
CA LYS A 72 -9.64 -0.44 -23.74
C LYS A 72 -10.02 -1.03 -25.10
N GLN A 73 -11.02 -1.91 -25.15
CA GLN A 73 -11.52 -2.58 -26.35
C GLN A 73 -10.44 -3.36 -27.12
N TYR A 74 -9.45 -3.91 -26.41
CA TYR A 74 -8.47 -4.80 -27.02
C TYR A 74 -9.12 -6.09 -27.50
N ASN A 75 -8.54 -6.77 -28.50
CA ASN A 75 -9.10 -8.02 -28.99
C ASN A 75 -9.11 -9.09 -27.87
N PHE A 76 -10.28 -9.72 -27.65
CA PHE A 76 -10.45 -10.68 -26.56
C PHE A 76 -9.50 -11.87 -26.68
N ASP A 77 -9.33 -12.45 -27.87
CA ASP A 77 -8.49 -13.63 -28.07
C ASP A 77 -7.02 -13.30 -27.80
N GLU A 78 -6.55 -12.11 -28.21
CA GLU A 78 -5.19 -11.64 -27.90
C GLU A 78 -4.99 -11.38 -26.41
N VAL A 79 -5.98 -10.77 -25.75
CA VAL A 79 -5.99 -10.51 -24.31
C VAL A 79 -5.94 -11.84 -23.57
N TRP A 80 -6.84 -12.76 -23.90
CA TRP A 80 -6.91 -14.11 -23.34
C TRP A 80 -5.59 -14.85 -23.53
N ASP A 81 -5.02 -14.86 -24.73
CA ASP A 81 -3.74 -15.49 -25.04
C ASP A 81 -2.60 -14.88 -24.21
N ARG A 82 -2.61 -13.56 -23.99
CA ARG A 82 -1.61 -12.87 -23.15
C ARG A 82 -1.66 -13.38 -21.71
N TYR A 83 -2.84 -13.53 -21.11
CA TYR A 83 -2.92 -14.07 -19.74
C TYR A 83 -2.68 -15.58 -19.69
N TYR A 84 -3.09 -16.32 -20.73
CA TYR A 84 -2.90 -17.77 -20.84
C TYR A 84 -1.42 -18.16 -20.97
N LYS A 85 -0.67 -17.46 -21.85
CA LYS A 85 0.73 -17.77 -22.13
C LYS A 85 1.69 -17.17 -21.10
N ASN A 86 1.37 -16.03 -20.50
CA ASN A 86 2.41 -15.18 -19.94
C ASN A 86 2.67 -15.27 -18.43
N GLN A 87 1.86 -15.91 -17.57
CA GLN A 87 2.19 -15.93 -16.13
C GLN A 87 1.85 -17.23 -15.40
N GLY A 88 2.51 -17.44 -14.26
CA GLY A 88 2.41 -18.58 -13.35
C GLY A 88 1.04 -18.79 -12.70
N ILE A 89 -0.03 -18.76 -13.50
CA ILE A 89 -1.34 -19.30 -13.15
C ILE A 89 -1.10 -20.78 -12.78
N PRO A 90 -1.44 -21.21 -11.55
CA PRO A 90 -1.33 -22.61 -11.16
C PRO A 90 -2.03 -23.50 -12.19
N GLY A 91 -1.41 -24.62 -12.58
CA GLY A 91 -1.84 -25.41 -13.74
C GLY A 91 -3.32 -25.85 -13.71
N ASN A 92 -3.92 -25.94 -12.52
CA ASN A 92 -5.33 -26.24 -12.32
C ASN A 92 -6.29 -25.12 -12.80
N LYS A 93 -5.88 -23.86 -12.82
CA LYS A 93 -6.69 -22.73 -13.33
C LYS A 93 -6.59 -22.57 -14.85
N LYS A 94 -5.53 -23.12 -15.50
CA LYS A 94 -5.31 -22.99 -16.95
C LYS A 94 -6.23 -23.87 -17.79
N THR A 95 -6.76 -24.94 -17.23
CA THR A 95 -7.67 -25.89 -17.90
C THR A 95 -9.11 -25.74 -17.44
N ASP A 96 -9.38 -24.77 -16.57
CA ASP A 96 -10.69 -24.60 -15.97
C ASP A 96 -11.58 -23.76 -16.90
N GLN A 97 -12.55 -24.41 -17.53
CA GLN A 97 -13.56 -23.73 -18.35
C GLN A 97 -14.27 -22.63 -17.54
N TYR A 98 -14.47 -22.84 -16.24
CA TYR A 98 -15.05 -21.85 -15.35
C TYR A 98 -14.20 -20.59 -15.25
N TYR A 99 -12.87 -20.70 -15.22
CA TYR A 99 -11.99 -19.53 -15.17
C TYR A 99 -12.05 -18.70 -16.46
N LYS A 100 -12.15 -19.37 -17.62
CA LYS A 100 -12.32 -18.67 -18.90
C LYS A 100 -13.65 -17.91 -18.95
N GLU A 101 -14.74 -18.54 -18.52
CA GLU A 101 -16.06 -17.91 -18.45
C GLU A 101 -16.06 -16.69 -17.51
N GLU A 102 -15.44 -16.80 -16.33
CA GLU A 102 -15.30 -15.66 -15.41
C GLU A 102 -14.42 -14.54 -16.01
N PHE A 103 -13.31 -14.89 -16.66
CA PHE A 103 -12.44 -13.91 -17.32
C PHE A 103 -13.20 -13.17 -18.44
N GLU A 104 -13.94 -13.90 -19.27
CA GLU A 104 -14.77 -13.33 -20.33
C GLU A 104 -15.87 -12.43 -19.77
N ARG A 105 -16.49 -12.80 -18.64
CA ARG A 105 -17.46 -11.96 -17.93
C ARG A 105 -16.83 -10.63 -17.51
N PHE A 106 -15.67 -10.64 -16.87
CA PHE A 106 -14.95 -9.43 -16.46
C PHE A 106 -14.55 -8.57 -17.66
N TYR A 107 -14.05 -9.19 -18.73
CA TYR A 107 -13.73 -8.48 -19.96
C TYR A 107 -14.97 -7.78 -20.58
N ASN A 108 -16.11 -8.47 -20.66
CA ASN A 108 -17.34 -7.91 -21.20
C ASN A 108 -17.93 -6.79 -20.32
N LEU A 109 -17.84 -6.92 -19.00
CA LEU A 109 -18.15 -5.81 -18.07
C LEU A 109 -17.27 -4.60 -18.39
N GLY A 110 -15.97 -4.82 -18.58
CA GLY A 110 -15.00 -3.79 -18.96
C GLY A 110 -15.42 -3.03 -20.21
N LYS A 111 -15.83 -3.74 -21.27
CA LYS A 111 -16.34 -3.11 -22.50
C LYS A 111 -17.53 -2.19 -22.23
N GLY A 112 -18.43 -2.57 -21.34
CA GLY A 112 -19.56 -1.74 -20.91
C GLY A 112 -19.12 -0.40 -20.29
N TYR A 113 -17.95 -0.38 -19.65
CA TYR A 113 -17.38 0.80 -18.99
C TYR A 113 -16.41 1.60 -19.86
N ALA A 114 -16.20 1.23 -21.13
CA ALA A 114 -15.27 1.92 -22.03
C ALA A 114 -15.54 3.43 -22.15
N HIS A 115 -16.82 3.83 -22.06
CA HIS A 115 -17.25 5.23 -22.12
C HIS A 115 -16.82 6.07 -20.91
N LEU A 116 -16.37 5.44 -19.82
CA LEU A 116 -15.89 6.11 -18.60
C LEU A 116 -14.39 6.40 -18.63
N LEU A 117 -13.65 5.88 -19.61
CA LEU A 117 -12.23 6.21 -19.78
C LEU A 117 -12.09 7.57 -20.48
N PRO A 118 -11.12 8.40 -20.04
CA PRO A 118 -10.83 9.65 -20.72
C PRO A 118 -10.33 9.39 -22.14
N LYS A 119 -10.69 10.28 -23.07
CA LYS A 119 -10.25 10.23 -24.46
C LYS A 119 -8.96 11.01 -24.65
N GLU A 120 -8.23 10.66 -25.70
CA GLU A 120 -7.07 11.43 -26.12
C GLU A 120 -7.52 12.85 -26.51
N GLY A 121 -6.90 13.86 -25.89
CA GLY A 121 -7.26 15.27 -26.07
C GLY A 121 -8.23 15.84 -25.02
N ASP A 122 -8.73 15.04 -24.08
CA ASP A 122 -9.51 15.58 -22.96
C ASP A 122 -8.62 16.47 -22.07
N GLU A 123 -9.02 17.73 -21.85
CA GLU A 123 -8.28 18.69 -21.02
C GLU A 123 -8.32 18.33 -19.53
N ASN A 124 -9.36 17.62 -19.08
CA ASN A 124 -9.57 17.22 -17.68
C ASN A 124 -9.71 15.69 -17.58
N LYS A 125 -8.63 14.97 -17.89
CA LYS A 125 -8.61 13.50 -17.83
C LYS A 125 -8.92 13.04 -16.41
N SER A 126 -9.98 12.25 -16.26
CA SER A 126 -10.28 11.62 -14.98
C SER A 126 -10.65 10.16 -15.19
N TYR A 127 -9.95 9.30 -14.46
CA TYR A 127 -10.22 7.87 -14.40
C TYR A 127 -11.11 7.51 -13.21
N ARG A 128 -11.52 8.50 -12.39
CA ARG A 128 -12.29 8.28 -11.16
C ARG A 128 -13.56 7.47 -11.39
N ALA A 129 -14.35 7.84 -12.42
CA ALA A 129 -15.60 7.15 -12.71
C ALA A 129 -15.37 5.68 -13.06
N PHE A 130 -14.39 5.40 -13.93
CA PHE A 130 -14.00 4.03 -14.27
C PHE A 130 -13.46 3.27 -13.05
N GLY A 131 -12.57 3.87 -12.26
CA GLY A 131 -12.00 3.25 -11.07
C GLY A 131 -13.06 2.85 -10.03
N LYS A 132 -14.13 3.66 -9.88
CA LYS A 132 -15.26 3.29 -9.01
C LYS A 132 -15.99 2.04 -9.50
N GLU A 133 -16.24 1.93 -10.81
CA GLU A 133 -16.86 0.72 -11.37
C GLU A 133 -15.97 -0.51 -11.22
N VAL A 134 -14.65 -0.38 -11.40
CA VAL A 134 -13.71 -1.47 -11.11
C VAL A 134 -13.83 -1.94 -9.67
N PHE A 135 -13.77 -1.04 -8.69
CA PHE A 135 -13.96 -1.42 -7.28
C PHE A 135 -15.33 -2.07 -7.04
N LYS A 136 -16.42 -1.52 -7.58
CA LYS A 136 -17.77 -2.13 -7.44
C LYS A 136 -17.78 -3.57 -7.94
N GLU A 137 -17.19 -3.85 -9.09
CA GLU A 137 -17.09 -5.22 -9.61
C GLU A 137 -16.20 -6.12 -8.74
N MET A 138 -15.14 -5.57 -8.15
CA MET A 138 -14.32 -6.32 -7.18
C MET A 138 -15.11 -6.68 -5.91
N PHE A 139 -15.90 -5.75 -5.35
CA PHE A 139 -16.75 -6.02 -4.19
C PHE A 139 -17.85 -7.05 -4.50
N LYS A 140 -18.53 -6.90 -5.64
CA LYS A 140 -19.56 -7.86 -6.10
C LYS A 140 -18.98 -9.26 -6.29
N TYR A 141 -17.83 -9.37 -6.93
CA TYR A 141 -17.12 -10.64 -7.09
C TYR A 141 -16.77 -11.28 -5.75
N ALA A 142 -16.38 -10.46 -4.77
CA ALA A 142 -16.07 -10.91 -3.43
C ALA A 142 -17.30 -11.25 -2.58
N GLU A 143 -18.52 -11.10 -3.11
CA GLU A 143 -19.79 -11.23 -2.37
C GLU A 143 -19.83 -10.30 -1.14
N ALA A 144 -19.14 -9.17 -1.24
CA ALA A 144 -19.08 -8.14 -0.21
C ALA A 144 -20.12 -7.04 -0.46
N GLN A 145 -20.45 -6.30 0.60
CA GLN A 145 -21.25 -5.10 0.46
C GLN A 145 -20.48 -4.09 -0.41
N VAL A 146 -21.18 -3.37 -1.27
CA VAL A 146 -20.59 -2.26 -2.04
C VAL A 146 -20.57 -1.01 -1.15
N PRO A 147 -19.41 -0.36 -0.94
CA PRO A 147 -19.31 0.86 -0.16
C PRO A 147 -20.08 2.04 -0.77
N SER A 148 -20.31 3.07 0.04
CA SER A 148 -20.89 4.35 -0.39
C SER A 148 -20.02 5.02 -1.47
N ASP A 149 -20.61 5.96 -2.23
CA ASP A 149 -19.87 6.66 -3.29
C ASP A 149 -18.69 7.47 -2.73
N SER A 150 -18.83 8.04 -1.52
CA SER A 150 -17.76 8.76 -0.83
C SER A 150 -16.58 7.83 -0.52
N ILE A 151 -16.83 6.62 -0.01
CA ILE A 151 -15.76 5.65 0.24
C ILE A 151 -15.13 5.15 -1.08
N LEU A 152 -15.93 4.91 -2.11
CA LEU A 152 -15.39 4.52 -3.43
C LEU A 152 -14.49 5.62 -4.02
N LYS A 153 -14.87 6.90 -3.91
CA LYS A 153 -14.03 8.04 -4.32
C LYS A 153 -12.70 8.07 -3.55
N GLU A 154 -12.77 7.83 -2.25
CA GLU A 154 -11.60 7.78 -1.36
C GLU A 154 -10.65 6.64 -1.74
N LEU A 155 -11.18 5.43 -1.97
CA LEU A 155 -10.39 4.28 -2.42
C LEU A 155 -9.73 4.54 -3.78
N VAL A 156 -10.45 5.11 -4.75
CA VAL A 156 -9.87 5.41 -6.06
C VAL A 156 -8.77 6.46 -5.98
N THR A 157 -8.88 7.44 -5.08
CA THR A 157 -7.89 8.51 -4.96
C THR A 157 -6.66 8.06 -4.18
N ASN A 158 -6.84 7.26 -3.12
CA ASN A 158 -5.79 7.04 -2.10
C ASN A 158 -5.38 5.57 -1.90
N CYS A 159 -6.14 4.58 -2.39
CA CYS A 159 -5.78 3.17 -2.26
C CYS A 159 -4.76 2.71 -3.32
N ASN A 160 -3.70 3.48 -3.53
CA ASN A 160 -2.66 3.27 -4.54
C ASN A 160 -1.26 3.59 -3.99
N GLN A 161 -0.22 3.47 -4.84
CA GLN A 161 1.17 3.67 -4.43
C GLN A 161 1.54 5.11 -4.07
N ALA A 162 0.75 6.11 -4.47
CA ALA A 162 1.00 7.50 -4.09
C ALA A 162 0.49 7.84 -2.68
N ALA A 163 -0.20 6.91 -2.01
CA ALA A 163 -0.88 7.16 -0.73
C ALA A 163 -0.81 5.94 0.21
N TYR A 164 -1.88 5.14 0.35
CA TYR A 164 -1.95 4.08 1.37
C TYR A 164 -0.86 3.02 1.23
N VAL A 165 -0.45 2.73 0.00
CA VAL A 165 0.66 1.84 -0.30
C VAL A 165 1.92 2.69 -0.40
N GLY A 166 2.99 2.26 0.25
CA GLY A 166 4.23 3.03 0.26
C GLY A 166 4.28 4.19 1.24
N ALA A 167 3.33 4.28 2.17
CA ALA A 167 3.37 5.26 3.26
C ALA A 167 4.74 5.30 3.99
N LEU A 168 5.47 4.18 4.06
CA LEU A 168 6.79 4.10 4.69
C LEU A 168 8.00 4.34 3.75
N TYR A 169 7.81 4.37 2.43
CA TYR A 169 8.91 4.54 1.46
C TYR A 169 8.67 5.59 0.35
N ASN A 170 7.52 6.29 0.36
CA ASN A 170 7.25 7.44 -0.51
C ASN A 170 8.17 8.64 -0.18
N GLU A 171 8.17 9.67 -1.02
CA GLU A 171 8.99 10.87 -0.79
C GLU A 171 8.71 11.45 0.62
N ASP A 172 9.77 11.83 1.33
CA ASP A 172 9.74 12.30 2.73
C ASP A 172 9.30 11.29 3.82
N SER A 173 9.21 10.01 3.46
CA SER A 173 8.94 8.90 4.40
C SER A 173 10.22 8.32 5.03
N PRO A 174 10.10 7.52 6.12
CA PRO A 174 11.22 6.92 6.83
C PRO A 174 12.25 6.24 5.95
N LEU A 175 11.79 5.30 5.11
CA LEU A 175 12.68 4.45 4.35
C LEU A 175 13.27 5.19 3.16
N PHE A 176 12.58 6.20 2.62
CA PHE A 176 13.11 7.05 1.55
C PHE A 176 14.32 7.87 1.98
N HIS A 177 14.33 8.42 3.19
CA HIS A 177 15.52 9.10 3.70
C HIS A 177 16.66 8.11 3.94
N VAL A 178 16.34 6.91 4.42
CA VAL A 178 17.32 5.84 4.61
C VAL A 178 17.95 5.40 3.28
N THR A 179 17.18 5.27 2.18
CA THR A 179 17.75 4.92 0.87
C THR A 179 18.76 5.95 0.39
N LYS A 180 18.38 7.23 0.43
CA LYS A 180 19.18 8.33 -0.12
C LYS A 180 20.50 8.51 0.62
N ILE A 181 20.46 8.44 1.95
CA ILE A 181 21.64 8.67 2.79
C ILE A 181 22.56 7.44 2.77
N HIS A 182 21.99 6.24 2.90
CA HIS A 182 22.77 5.02 3.13
C HIS A 182 22.97 4.14 1.89
N LYS A 183 22.62 4.65 0.70
CA LYS A 183 22.75 3.95 -0.59
C LYS A 183 22.08 2.58 -0.56
N LEU A 184 20.89 2.53 0.01
CA LEU A 184 20.02 1.34 0.01
C LEU A 184 18.93 1.51 -1.03
N THR A 185 18.41 0.39 -1.51
CA THR A 185 17.19 0.34 -2.32
C THR A 185 16.17 -0.50 -1.55
N PHE A 186 14.96 0.03 -1.40
CA PHE A 186 13.84 -0.76 -0.90
C PHE A 186 12.89 -1.07 -2.06
N SER A 187 12.48 -2.33 -2.14
CA SER A 187 11.39 -2.76 -3.02
C SER A 187 10.32 -3.42 -2.16
N SER A 188 9.06 -3.18 -2.47
CA SER A 188 7.95 -3.75 -1.72
C SER A 188 7.12 -4.70 -2.59
N SER A 189 6.62 -5.75 -1.95
CA SER A 189 5.43 -6.45 -2.40
C SER A 189 4.36 -6.24 -1.36
N HIS A 190 3.14 -5.92 -1.78
CA HIS A 190 2.07 -5.58 -0.87
C HIS A 190 0.78 -6.32 -1.19
N THR A 191 -0.11 -6.39 -0.20
CA THR A 191 -1.48 -6.87 -0.35
C THR A 191 -2.39 -5.96 0.44
N THR A 192 -3.40 -5.43 -0.24
CA THR A 192 -4.43 -4.59 0.35
C THR A 192 -5.64 -5.46 0.65
N TYR A 193 -5.96 -5.56 1.93
CA TYR A 193 -7.17 -6.20 2.43
C TYR A 193 -8.22 -5.11 2.64
N ILE A 194 -9.43 -5.36 2.15
CA ILE A 194 -10.55 -4.44 2.29
C ILE A 194 -11.74 -5.25 2.81
N ASN A 195 -12.23 -4.93 3.99
CA ASN A 195 -13.40 -5.58 4.56
C ASN A 195 -14.58 -4.59 4.54
N CYS A 196 -15.66 -4.97 3.88
CA CYS A 196 -16.88 -4.18 3.79
C CYS A 196 -18.08 -5.06 4.13
N SER A 197 -18.56 -4.91 5.36
CA SER A 197 -19.81 -5.48 5.85
C SER A 197 -20.95 -4.46 5.89
N ASN A 198 -20.62 -3.17 5.81
CA ASN A 198 -21.55 -2.04 5.83
C ASN A 198 -21.13 -1.04 4.73
N SER A 199 -22.08 -0.49 3.98
CA SER A 199 -21.77 0.50 2.93
C SER A 199 -21.09 1.75 3.47
N GLU A 200 -21.38 2.12 4.71
CA GLU A 200 -20.88 3.34 5.33
C GLU A 200 -19.56 3.15 6.09
N ARG A 201 -19.05 1.92 6.19
CA ARG A 201 -17.79 1.64 6.89
C ARG A 201 -16.99 0.54 6.22
N VAL A 202 -15.73 0.84 5.91
CA VAL A 202 -14.77 -0.09 5.30
C VAL A 202 -13.52 -0.17 6.16
N GLU A 203 -13.06 -1.37 6.47
CA GLU A 203 -11.77 -1.58 7.11
C GLU A 203 -10.72 -1.87 6.05
N VAL A 204 -9.60 -1.16 6.11
CA VAL A 204 -8.49 -1.29 5.18
C VAL A 204 -7.27 -1.77 5.95
N THR A 205 -6.59 -2.77 5.41
CA THR A 205 -5.28 -3.21 5.90
C THR A 205 -4.32 -3.33 4.73
N VAL A 206 -3.21 -2.61 4.75
CA VAL A 206 -2.13 -2.76 3.78
C VAL A 206 -0.99 -3.49 4.48
N LYS A 207 -0.66 -4.68 3.97
CA LYS A 207 0.52 -5.43 4.44
C LYS A 207 1.59 -5.38 3.38
N GLU A 208 2.81 -5.00 3.76
CA GLU A 208 3.94 -4.96 2.85
C GLU A 208 5.09 -5.81 3.37
N LEU A 209 5.70 -6.54 2.45
CA LEU A 209 7.00 -7.16 2.62
C LEU A 209 8.00 -6.33 1.83
N ILE A 210 8.93 -5.71 2.53
CA ILE A 210 9.89 -4.75 1.99
C ILE A 210 11.27 -5.39 1.98
N SER A 211 11.83 -5.64 0.80
CA SER A 211 13.19 -6.11 0.62
C SER A 211 14.14 -4.92 0.61
N ALA A 212 15.19 -4.99 1.44
CA ALA A 212 16.26 -4.01 1.48
C ALA A 212 17.48 -4.58 0.74
N THR A 213 18.01 -3.85 -0.24
CA THR A 213 19.23 -4.22 -0.97
C THR A 213 20.22 -3.07 -0.94
N VAL A 214 21.51 -3.38 -1.13
CA VAL A 214 22.54 -2.35 -1.29
C VAL A 214 22.49 -1.86 -2.74
N PHE A 215 22.48 -0.54 -2.96
CA PHE A 215 22.31 0.06 -4.29
C PHE A 215 23.32 -0.46 -5.33
N VAL A 216 24.58 -0.62 -4.92
CA VAL A 216 25.66 -1.12 -5.80
C VAL A 216 25.62 -2.62 -6.05
N LYS A 217 24.77 -3.35 -5.31
CA LYS A 217 24.58 -4.79 -5.39
C LYS A 217 23.10 -5.15 -5.26
N PRO A 218 22.26 -4.79 -6.24
CA PRO A 218 20.81 -4.94 -6.13
C PRO A 218 20.35 -6.40 -6.01
N ASN A 219 21.22 -7.36 -6.31
CA ASN A 219 20.94 -8.79 -6.21
C ASN A 219 21.29 -9.39 -4.83
N GLU A 220 21.97 -8.64 -3.96
CA GLU A 220 22.26 -9.06 -2.58
C GLU A 220 21.22 -8.44 -1.65
N GLU A 221 20.19 -9.22 -1.30
CA GLU A 221 19.20 -8.83 -0.29
C GLU A 221 19.87 -8.79 1.08
N LEU A 222 19.88 -7.59 1.67
CA LEU A 222 20.41 -7.35 3.01
C LEU A 222 19.47 -7.92 4.07
N CYS A 223 18.17 -7.62 3.94
CA CYS A 223 17.15 -8.10 4.86
C CYS A 223 15.74 -7.91 4.28
N LYS A 224 14.74 -8.44 4.99
CA LYS A 224 13.33 -8.17 4.76
C LYS A 224 12.70 -7.51 5.97
N LEU A 225 11.96 -6.44 5.72
CA LEU A 225 11.09 -5.78 6.69
C LEU A 225 9.64 -6.17 6.41
N ASN A 226 8.79 -6.18 7.43
CA ASN A 226 7.34 -6.30 7.23
C ASN A 226 6.67 -5.06 7.78
N SER A 227 5.69 -4.51 7.07
CA SER A 227 4.86 -3.42 7.59
C SER A 227 3.38 -3.75 7.49
N SER A 228 2.61 -3.18 8.41
CA SER A 228 1.14 -3.23 8.38
C SER A 228 0.59 -1.85 8.70
N LEU A 229 -0.30 -1.35 7.84
CA LEU A 229 -1.10 -0.16 8.05
C LEU A 229 -2.57 -0.58 8.11
N GLU A 230 -3.26 -0.27 9.20
CA GLU A 230 -4.65 -0.63 9.45
C GLU A 230 -5.45 0.60 9.85
N PHE A 231 -6.64 0.77 9.27
CA PHE A 231 -7.58 1.84 9.60
C PHE A 231 -8.98 1.51 9.08
N ALA A 232 -9.97 2.24 9.57
CA ALA A 232 -11.33 2.21 9.04
C ALA A 232 -11.69 3.54 8.38
N LEU A 233 -12.41 3.46 7.26
CA LEU A 233 -13.05 4.58 6.57
C LEU A 233 -14.53 4.59 6.93
N GLU A 234 -15.05 5.71 7.39
CA GLU A 234 -16.47 5.93 7.64
C GLU A 234 -16.99 7.09 6.81
N SER A 235 -18.00 6.87 5.98
CA SER A 235 -18.76 7.95 5.36
C SER A 235 -19.78 8.53 6.33
N GLN A 236 -20.04 9.83 6.19
CA GLN A 236 -21.12 10.49 6.90
C GLN A 236 -22.32 10.66 5.97
N ASP A 237 -23.50 10.30 6.44
CA ASP A 237 -24.75 10.50 5.70
C ASP A 237 -24.86 11.93 5.18
N GLY A 238 -25.01 12.06 3.87
CA GLY A 238 -25.19 13.35 3.18
C GLY A 238 -23.94 14.21 3.03
N LYS A 239 -22.73 13.68 3.29
CA LYS A 239 -21.47 14.38 3.03
C LYS A 239 -20.55 13.59 2.09
N ASP A 240 -19.80 14.33 1.27
CA ASP A 240 -18.78 13.79 0.37
C ASP A 240 -17.46 13.44 1.07
N ASP A 241 -17.35 13.66 2.39
CA ASP A 241 -16.11 13.42 3.14
C ASP A 241 -16.13 12.08 3.88
N VAL A 242 -14.93 11.53 4.08
CA VAL A 242 -14.67 10.25 4.74
C VAL A 242 -13.80 10.49 5.95
N ILE A 243 -14.19 9.92 7.09
CA ILE A 243 -13.44 9.99 8.34
C ILE A 243 -12.66 8.70 8.52
N TYR A 244 -11.41 8.84 8.96
CA TYR A 244 -10.57 7.71 9.32
C TYR A 244 -10.66 7.43 10.81
N LYS A 245 -10.68 6.15 11.17
CA LYS A 245 -10.69 5.67 12.56
C LYS A 245 -9.79 4.46 12.76
N ASP A 246 -9.57 4.12 14.02
CA ASP A 246 -8.98 2.84 14.45
C ASP A 246 -7.59 2.57 13.85
N GLY A 247 -6.79 3.63 13.79
CA GLY A 247 -5.48 3.65 13.17
C GLY A 247 -4.41 2.83 13.88
N LYS A 248 -3.73 1.97 13.11
CA LYS A 248 -2.55 1.23 13.56
C LYS A 248 -1.49 1.20 12.47
N LEU A 249 -0.25 1.41 12.85
CA LEU A 249 0.92 1.28 12.00
C LEU A 249 1.94 0.38 12.69
N SER A 250 2.53 -0.55 11.96
CA SER A 250 3.60 -1.40 12.47
C SER A 250 4.70 -1.62 11.45
N LEU A 251 5.92 -1.77 11.94
CA LEU A 251 7.11 -2.10 11.18
C LEU A 251 7.94 -3.14 11.95
N THR A 252 8.14 -4.28 11.33
CA THR A 252 8.90 -5.41 11.85
C THR A 252 10.30 -5.41 11.23
N VAL A 253 11.32 -5.25 12.06
CA VAL A 253 12.74 -5.08 11.68
C VAL A 253 13.59 -6.22 12.26
N PRO A 254 14.46 -6.87 11.45
CA PRO A 254 15.38 -7.89 11.94
C PRO A 254 16.43 -7.34 12.92
N ARG A 255 16.73 -8.04 14.03
CA ARG A 255 17.76 -7.59 14.99
C ARG A 255 19.17 -7.60 14.42
N GLU A 256 19.45 -8.44 13.42
CA GLU A 256 20.75 -8.51 12.74
C GLU A 256 21.17 -7.16 12.11
N LEU A 257 20.22 -6.26 11.85
CA LEU A 257 20.53 -4.91 11.40
C LEU A 257 21.25 -4.05 12.45
N ARG A 258 21.36 -4.50 13.70
CA ARG A 258 22.22 -3.86 14.72
C ARG A 258 23.70 -3.98 14.41
N ASP A 259 24.08 -5.07 13.74
CA ASP A 259 25.47 -5.38 13.38
C ASP A 259 25.86 -4.70 12.07
N TYR A 260 24.88 -4.35 11.23
CA TYR A 260 25.10 -3.55 10.04
C TYR A 260 25.28 -2.07 10.42
N LYS A 261 26.53 -1.59 10.34
CA LYS A 261 26.88 -0.20 10.62
C LYS A 261 26.89 0.65 9.37
N THR A 262 26.29 1.83 9.44
CA THR A 262 26.42 2.88 8.44
C THR A 262 26.67 4.20 9.15
N ASP A 263 27.74 4.89 8.76
CA ASP A 263 28.19 6.15 9.38
C ASP A 263 28.33 6.05 10.92
N GLY A 264 28.86 4.92 11.39
CA GLY A 264 29.08 4.66 12.82
C GLY A 264 27.83 4.31 13.63
N ARG A 265 26.63 4.43 13.06
CA ARG A 265 25.35 4.05 13.68
C ARG A 265 24.86 2.71 13.14
N SER A 266 24.01 2.01 13.90
CA SER A 266 23.40 0.78 13.38
C SER A 266 22.21 1.11 12.48
N LEU A 267 22.03 0.35 11.39
CA LEU A 267 20.89 0.52 10.50
C LEU A 267 19.56 0.24 11.23
N PHE A 268 19.56 -0.67 12.20
CA PHE A 268 18.43 -0.89 13.09
C PHE A 268 17.99 0.41 13.80
N ASP A 269 18.93 1.11 14.44
CA ASP A 269 18.62 2.33 15.20
C ASP A 269 18.18 3.47 14.29
N ILE A 270 18.76 3.56 13.08
CA ILE A 270 18.38 4.54 12.07
C ILE A 270 16.94 4.29 11.60
N ILE A 271 16.60 3.07 11.19
CA ILE A 271 15.24 2.71 10.76
C ILE A 271 14.24 2.97 11.89
N LYS A 272 14.60 2.59 13.13
CA LYS A 272 13.81 2.85 14.32
C LYS A 272 13.53 4.35 14.44
N GLU A 273 14.56 5.20 14.49
CA GLU A 273 14.43 6.67 14.62
C GLU A 273 13.51 7.28 13.55
N TYR A 274 13.72 6.93 12.28
CA TYR A 274 12.90 7.46 11.19
C TYR A 274 11.44 7.01 11.30
N PHE A 275 11.18 5.77 11.72
CA PHE A 275 9.82 5.29 11.98
C PHE A 275 9.13 6.12 13.07
N TYR A 276 9.83 6.45 14.16
CA TYR A 276 9.30 7.34 15.21
C TYR A 276 8.96 8.72 14.64
N LYS A 277 9.91 9.38 13.96
CA LYS A 277 9.69 10.72 13.37
C LYS A 277 8.50 10.74 12.41
N PHE A 278 8.33 9.69 11.61
CA PHE A 278 7.17 9.59 10.73
C PHE A 278 5.90 9.46 11.52
N CYS A 279 5.84 8.59 12.54
CA CYS A 279 4.68 8.49 13.42
C CYS A 279 4.35 9.83 14.12
N GLU A 280 5.34 10.60 14.57
CA GLU A 280 5.11 11.94 15.14
C GLU A 280 4.53 12.91 14.10
N LYS A 281 5.10 12.96 12.89
CA LYS A 281 4.54 13.75 11.77
C LYS A 281 3.11 13.32 11.50
N LEU A 282 2.85 12.04 11.59
CA LEU A 282 1.55 11.46 11.38
C LEU A 282 0.58 11.95 12.51
N GLY A 283 1.08 12.25 13.71
CA GLY A 283 0.31 12.75 14.85
C GLY A 283 0.12 11.71 15.95
N PHE A 284 0.83 10.58 15.89
CA PHE A 284 0.90 9.63 16.98
C PHE A 284 1.61 10.30 18.18
N LYS A 285 0.94 10.30 19.33
CA LYS A 285 1.56 10.69 20.60
C LYS A 285 2.11 9.44 21.27
N PHE A 286 3.42 9.40 21.45
CA PHE A 286 4.10 8.35 22.20
C PHE A 286 3.95 8.58 23.69
N GLU A 287 2.73 8.47 24.23
CA GLU A 287 2.50 8.55 25.68
C GLU A 287 2.85 7.23 26.40
N VAL A 288 3.14 6.15 25.67
CA VAL A 288 3.52 4.85 26.22
C VAL A 288 4.50 4.19 25.24
N GLU A 289 5.51 3.51 25.78
CA GLU A 289 6.52 2.72 25.06
C GLU A 289 5.95 2.04 23.82
N ILE A 290 6.63 2.18 22.68
CA ILE A 290 6.39 1.27 21.57
C ILE A 290 6.61 -0.14 22.12
N GLU A 291 5.55 -0.96 22.09
CA GLU A 291 5.67 -2.39 22.33
C GLU A 291 6.75 -2.94 21.40
N HIS A 292 7.89 -3.25 21.98
CA HIS A 292 8.98 -3.92 21.32
C HIS A 292 9.49 -5.00 22.27
N ASP A 293 9.85 -6.16 21.74
CA ASP A 293 10.37 -7.29 22.52
C ASP A 293 11.84 -7.05 22.99
N LEU A 294 12.23 -5.79 23.23
CA LEU A 294 13.56 -5.40 23.68
C LEU A 294 13.50 -4.93 25.14
N ASP A 295 14.44 -5.42 25.96
CA ASP A 295 14.53 -5.15 27.39
C ASP A 295 15.06 -3.74 27.75
N ASP A 296 15.49 -2.93 26.76
CA ASP A 296 16.09 -1.61 27.02
C ASP A 296 15.23 -0.45 26.44
N PRO A 297 14.85 0.54 27.27
CA PRO A 297 14.24 1.78 26.81
C PRO A 297 15.24 2.68 26.07
N MET A 298 14.74 3.55 25.19
CA MET A 298 15.54 4.52 24.43
C MET A 298 16.33 5.47 25.34
N SER A 299 17.64 5.60 25.11
CA SER A 299 18.35 6.84 25.42
C SER A 299 17.99 7.89 24.36
N TYR A 300 17.21 8.89 24.75
CA TYR A 300 16.93 10.07 23.93
C TYR A 300 18.24 10.70 23.44
N LEU A 301 18.52 10.76 22.14
CA LEU A 301 19.60 11.61 21.63
C LEU A 301 19.40 12.15 20.19
N GLU A 302 19.61 13.46 20.15
CA GLU A 302 19.99 14.41 19.09
C GLU A 302 19.09 14.63 17.85
N GLU A 303 18.61 15.87 17.75
CA GLU A 303 17.96 16.47 16.60
C GLU A 303 18.87 16.40 15.36
N VAL A 304 18.74 15.34 14.57
CA VAL A 304 19.12 15.43 13.15
C VAL A 304 18.09 16.35 12.50
N ALA A 305 18.50 17.59 12.24
CA ALA A 305 17.68 18.58 11.55
C ALA A 305 17.17 17.99 10.23
N LEU A 306 15.84 17.84 10.14
CA LEU A 306 15.18 17.60 8.86
C LEU A 306 15.38 18.86 7.99
N PRO A 307 15.53 18.72 6.67
CA PRO A 307 15.49 19.88 5.78
C PRO A 307 14.21 20.66 6.04
N ILE A 308 14.37 21.94 6.37
CA ILE A 308 13.27 22.87 6.60
C ILE A 308 12.45 22.92 5.31
N HIS A 309 11.18 22.52 5.37
CA HIS A 309 10.21 22.94 4.37
C HIS A 309 10.15 24.46 4.45
N SER A 310 10.68 25.15 3.46
CA SER A 310 10.41 26.57 3.23
C SER A 310 8.98 26.72 2.75
N ASN A 311 8.04 26.61 3.69
CA ASN A 311 6.67 27.09 3.57
C ASN A 311 6.50 28.30 4.49
N GLU A 312 7.32 29.33 4.25
CA GLU A 312 6.95 30.71 4.58
C GLU A 312 6.71 31.44 3.26
N HIS A 313 5.48 31.35 2.76
CA HIS A 313 4.92 32.49 2.07
C HIS A 313 3.99 33.18 3.04
N GLU A 314 4.59 34.13 3.75
CA GLU A 314 3.89 35.19 4.46
C GLU A 314 2.83 35.79 3.54
N ASN A 315 1.62 35.87 4.09
CA ASN A 315 0.63 36.82 3.65
C ASN A 315 1.21 38.23 3.75
N THR A 316 1.44 38.87 2.61
CA THR A 316 1.42 40.33 2.54
C THR A 316 0.58 40.74 1.33
N LEU A 317 -0.64 41.18 1.66
CA LEU A 317 -1.52 42.17 1.03
C LEU A 317 -1.52 42.33 -0.50
#